data_AF-A0A816D2L2-F1
#
_entry.id   AF-A0A816D2L2-F1
#
_cell.length_a   1.000
_cell.length_b   1.000
_cell.length_c   1.000
_cell.angle_alpha   90.00
_cell.angle_beta   90.00
_cell.angle_gamma   90.00
#
_symmetry.space_group_name_H-M   'P 1'
#
loop_
_entity.id
_entity.type
_entity.pdbx_description
1 polymer ?
#
loop_
_entity_poly.entity_id
_entity_poly.type
_entity_poly.pdbx_seq_one_letter_code
_entity_poly.pdbx_strand_id
1 'polypeptide(L)' 'MKKISELSGESNETDIDEWLFDLNNLFSIMKLKDETKILEIMSKLTGPALRWYQENLRSFINWNDAEKALRDRFEEFRSD' A
#
# COMPACT_ATOMS: atom_id res chain seq x y z
N MET A 1 -19.22 2.22 -1.06
CA MET A 1 -17.84 1.90 -0.63
C MET A 1 -17.16 3.20 -0.24
N LYS A 2 -16.50 3.24 0.93
CA LYS A 2 -15.67 4.38 1.35
C LYS A 2 -14.57 4.58 0.29
N LYS A 3 -14.30 5.82 -0.11
CA LYS A 3 -13.22 6.11 -1.07
C LYS A 3 -11.90 5.91 -0.33
N ILE A 4 -11.12 4.91 -0.74
CA ILE A 4 -9.75 4.73 -0.26
C ILE A 4 -8.92 5.90 -0.81
N SER A 5 -8.28 6.65 0.07
CA SER A 5 -7.41 7.77 -0.30
C SER A 5 -6.15 7.28 -1.00
N GLU A 6 -5.56 8.14 -1.81
CA GLU A 6 -4.21 7.91 -2.35
C GLU A 6 -3.16 8.17 -1.26
N LEU A 7 -2.03 7.49 -1.36
CA LEU A 7 -0.89 7.59 -0.45
C LEU A 7 0.32 8.12 -1.24
N SER A 8 0.77 9.33 -0.93
CA SER A 8 1.92 10.01 -1.54
C SER A 8 3.24 9.76 -0.80
N GLY A 9 3.22 9.38 0.48
CA GLY A 9 4.38 9.24 1.35
C GLY A 9 4.86 10.55 1.98
N GLU A 10 4.03 11.60 2.01
CA GLU A 10 4.34 12.87 2.68
C GLU A 10 3.72 12.93 4.08
N SER A 11 4.41 13.60 5.01
CA SER A 11 4.05 13.70 6.44
C SER A 11 2.67 14.34 6.66
N ASN A 12 1.62 13.50 6.70
CA ASN A 12 0.27 13.70 7.25
C ASN A 12 -0.67 12.53 6.87
N GLU A 13 -0.10 11.37 6.56
CA GLU A 13 -0.88 10.30 5.96
C GLU A 13 -1.63 9.49 7.01
N THR A 14 -2.89 9.21 6.66
CA THR A 14 -3.79 8.25 7.30
C THR A 14 -3.03 7.07 7.90
N ASP A 15 -3.46 6.60 9.07
CA ASP A 15 -2.90 5.41 9.71
C ASP A 15 -2.75 4.29 8.65
N ILE A 16 -1.49 3.94 8.34
CA ILE A 16 -1.15 2.96 7.31
C ILE A 16 -1.84 1.63 7.58
N ASP A 17 -2.09 1.31 8.85
CA ASP A 17 -2.78 0.10 9.27
C ASP A 17 -4.26 0.14 8.85
N GLU A 18 -4.94 1.28 9.04
CA GLU A 18 -6.33 1.48 8.60
C GLU A 18 -6.41 1.48 7.06
N TRP A 19 -5.46 2.13 6.40
CA TRP A 19 -5.43 2.20 4.94
C TRP A 19 -5.21 0.81 4.30
N LEU A 20 -4.24 0.03 4.80
CA LEU A 20 -4.01 -1.34 4.35
C LEU A 20 -5.20 -2.25 4.66
N PHE A 21 -5.87 -2.06 5.80
CA PHE A 21 -7.09 -2.80 6.13
C PHE A 21 -8.22 -2.53 5.13
N ASP A 22 -8.50 -1.26 4.83
CA ASP A 22 -9.53 -0.87 3.85
C ASP A 22 -9.18 -1.41 2.44
N LEU A 23 -7.91 -1.40 2.05
CA LEU A 23 -7.44 -1.92 0.77
C LEU A 23 -7.55 -3.44 0.68
N ASN A 24 -7.16 -4.17 1.73
CA ASN A 24 -7.29 -5.63 1.79
C ASN A 24 -8.75 -6.08 1.71
N ASN A 25 -9.67 -5.35 2.34
CA ASN A 25 -11.10 -5.60 2.22
C ASN A 25 -11.59 -5.42 0.78
N LEU A 26 -11.16 -4.37 0.09
CA LEU A 26 -11.48 -4.16 -1.33
C LEU A 26 -10.96 -5.31 -2.20
N PHE A 27 -9.70 -5.71 -2.02
CA PHE A 27 -9.11 -6.81 -2.79
C PHE A 27 -9.80 -8.14 -2.54
N SER A 28 -10.25 -8.39 -1.31
CA SER A 28 -11.04 -9.58 -0.95
C SER A 28 -12.38 -9.60 -1.67
N ILE A 29 -13.11 -8.48 -1.69
CA ILE A 29 -14.38 -8.35 -2.42
C ILE A 29 -14.20 -8.60 -3.92
N MET A 30 -13.11 -8.07 -4.48
CA MET A 30 -12.74 -8.24 -5.89
C MET A 30 -12.13 -9.62 -6.20
N LYS A 31 -11.84 -10.44 -5.18
CA LYS A 31 -11.18 -11.75 -5.29
C LYS A 31 -9.86 -11.68 -6.06
N LEU A 32 -9.07 -10.64 -5.82
CA LEU A 32 -7.77 -10.46 -6.48
C LEU A 32 -6.76 -11.49 -5.99
N LYS A 33 -5.94 -12.00 -6.92
CA LYS A 33 -4.74 -12.77 -6.60
C LYS A 33 -3.60 -11.84 -6.24
N ASP A 34 -2.61 -12.35 -5.54
CA ASP A 34 -1.50 -11.55 -5.02
C ASP A 34 -0.76 -10.75 -6.10
N GLU A 35 -0.46 -11.36 -7.25
CA GLU A 35 0.14 -10.66 -8.40
C GLU A 35 -0.69 -9.44 -8.82
N THR A 36 -2.02 -9.58 -8.84
CA THR A 36 -2.91 -8.47 -9.19
C THR A 36 -2.96 -7.42 -8.10
N LYS A 37 -2.95 -7.80 -6.82
CA LYS A 37 -2.91 -6.84 -5.71
C LYS A 37 -1.65 -5.98 -5.73
N ILE A 38 -0.49 -6.61 -5.97
CA ILE A 38 0.82 -5.95 -6.10
C ILE A 38 0.81 -4.90 -7.23
N LEU A 39 0.11 -5.16 -8.34
CA LEU A 39 -0.01 -4.19 -9.42
C LEU A 39 -1.09 -3.13 -9.13
N GLU A 40 -2.24 -3.55 -8.61
CA GLU A 40 -3.40 -2.68 -8.40
C GLU A 40 -3.14 -1.59 -7.37
N ILE A 41 -2.34 -1.89 -6.33
CA ILE A 41 -1.99 -0.89 -5.31
C ILE A 41 -1.25 0.31 -5.90
N MET A 42 -0.52 0.17 -7.02
CA MET A 42 0.12 1.30 -7.68
C MET A 42 -0.88 2.39 -8.07
N SER A 43 -2.14 2.04 -8.32
CA SER A 43 -3.22 3.00 -8.60
C SER A 43 -3.63 3.85 -7.38
N LYS A 44 -3.20 3.44 -6.18
CA LYS A 44 -3.46 4.11 -4.91
C LYS A 44 -2.22 4.79 -4.34
N LEU A 45 -1.10 4.69 -5.02
CA LEU A 45 0.13 5.36 -4.64
C LEU A 45 0.38 6.54 -5.57
N THR A 46 0.90 7.63 -5.03
CA THR A 46 1.33 8.80 -5.80
C THR A 46 2.69 9.27 -5.30
N GLY A 47 3.29 10.25 -5.99
CA GLY A 47 4.49 10.95 -5.51
C GLY A 47 5.66 10.02 -5.10
N PRO A 48 6.34 10.33 -3.98
CA PRO A 48 7.43 9.52 -3.42
C PRO A 48 7.07 8.06 -3.15
N ALA A 49 5.86 7.78 -2.64
CA ALA A 49 5.41 6.43 -2.32
C ALA A 49 5.31 5.55 -3.58
N LEU A 50 4.74 6.08 -4.67
CA LEU A 50 4.67 5.35 -5.94
C LEU A 50 6.07 5.06 -6.50
N ARG A 51 6.98 6.03 -6.45
CA ARG A 51 8.34 5.85 -6.94
C ARG A 51 9.07 4.75 -6.16
N TRP A 52 9.02 4.82 -4.83
CA TRP A 52 9.63 3.81 -3.97
C TRP A 52 9.03 2.42 -4.23
N TYR A 53 7.71 2.32 -4.38
CA TYR A 53 7.05 1.05 -4.65
C TYR A 53 7.48 0.43 -5.99
N GLN A 54 7.61 1.26 -7.03
CA GLN A 54 8.09 0.83 -8.36
C GLN A 54 9.53 0.31 -8.32
N GLU A 55 10.41 0.97 -7.56
CA GLU A 55 11.82 0.55 -7.39
C GLU A 55 11.93 -0.81 -6.68
N ASN A 56 10.99 -1.10 -5.77
CA ASN A 56 10.97 -2.34 -5.00
C ASN A 56 10.05 -3.41 -5.59
N LEU A 57 9.32 -3.14 -6.68
CA LEU A 57 8.29 -4.05 -7.22
C LEU A 57 8.77 -5.49 -7.42
N ARG A 58 10.03 -5.68 -7.83
CA ARG A 58 10.62 -7.00 -8.09
C ARG A 58 10.98 -7.78 -6.83
N SER A 59 11.00 -7.15 -5.66
CA SER A 59 11.28 -7.82 -4.39
C SER A 59 10.04 -8.43 -3.75
N PHE A 60 8.83 -8.08 -4.21
CA PHE A 60 7.58 -8.62 -3.70
C PHE A 60 7.26 -9.96 -4.35
N ILE A 61 7.39 -11.05 -3.58
CA ILE A 61 7.08 -12.41 -4.07
C ILE A 61 5.58 -12.70 -3.97
N ASN A 62 4.93 -12.15 -2.95
CA ASN A 62 3.51 -12.28 -2.69
C ASN A 62 2.97 -11.00 -2.04
N TRP A 63 1.66 -10.93 -1.84
CA TRP A 63 1.03 -9.74 -1.29
C TRP A 63 1.47 -9.43 0.15
N ASN A 64 1.69 -10.47 0.96
CA ASN A 64 2.11 -10.30 2.35
C ASN A 64 3.50 -9.62 2.44
N ASP A 65 4.41 -9.92 1.51
CA ASP A 65 5.71 -9.25 1.44
C ASP A 65 5.57 -7.77 1.09
N ALA A 66 4.72 -7.45 0.12
CA ALA A 66 4.44 -6.07 -0.28
C ALA A 66 3.75 -5.28 0.83
N GLU A 67 2.75 -5.87 1.49
CA GLU A 67 2.02 -5.27 2.60
C GLU A 67 2.95 -4.95 3.76
N LYS A 68 3.81 -5.90 4.13
CA LYS A 68 4.80 -5.68 5.18
C LYS A 68 5.77 -4.56 4.81
N ALA A 69 6.30 -4.56 3.59
CA ALA A 69 7.23 -3.52 3.15
C ALA A 69 6.59 -2.12 3.15
N LEU A 70 5.31 -2.01 2.78
CA LEU A 70 4.55 -0.76 2.87
C LEU A 70 4.38 -0.31 4.32
N ARG A 71 3.99 -1.23 5.21
CA ARG A 71 3.83 -0.94 6.63
C ARG A 71 5.16 -0.46 7.22
N ASP A 72 6.23 -1.23 7.08
CA ASP A 72 7.56 -0.89 7.57
C ASP A 72 8.03 0.48 7.04
N ARG A 73 7.74 0.79 5.76
CA ARG A 73 8.12 2.06 5.13
C ARG A 73 7.38 3.27 5.70
N PHE A 74 6.10 3.13 6.05
CA PHE A 74 5.24 4.25 6.44
C PHE A 74 4.93 4.31 7.94
N GLU A 75 5.29 3.28 8.70
CA GLU A 75 5.23 3.24 10.16
C GLU A 75 6.35 4.09 10.81
N GLU A 76 7.47 4.30 10.11
CA GLU A 76 8.56 5.22 10.52
C GLU A 76 8.11 6.68 10.71
N PHE A 77 6.94 7.07 10.17
CA PHE A 77 6.37 8.41 10.36
C PHE A 77 5.51 8.56 11.63
N ARG A 78 5.41 7.52 12.47
CA ARG A 78 4.66 7.55 13.76
C ARG A 78 5.51 7.94 14.98
N SER A 79 6.83 8.04 14.85
CA SER A 79 7.71 8.32 16.01
C SER A 79 8.12 9.80 16.07
N ASP A 80 7.25 10.62 16.67
CA ASP A 80 7.59 11.89 17.33
C ASP A 80 7.09 11.83 18.79
#